data_AF-A0A4S3JWR4-F1
#
_entry.id   AF-A0A4S3JWR4-F1
#
_cell.length_a   1.000
_cell.length_b   1.000
_cell.length_c   1.000
_cell.angle_alpha   90.00
_cell.angle_beta   90.00
_cell.angle_gamma   90.00
#
_symmetry.space_group_name_H-M   'P 1'
#
loop_
_entity.id
_entity.type
_entity.pdbx_description
1 polymer ?
#
loop_
_entity_poly.entity_id
_entity_poly.type
_entity_poly.pdbx_seq_one_letter_code
_entity_poly.pdbx_strand_id
1 'polypeptide(L)'
;MSQSTAGPTFRNYNPDQASLYAQARLSYPPKLYETILRHHSQTDDRFDSLLDIGCGHGNATRDLAPVFHTVVGVDPSPEMIHTARQMSGSSKSKSGKPVEFIVGHAED
;
A
#
# COMPACT_ATOMS: atom_id res chain seq x y z
N MET A 1 23.52 -27.71 -12.31
CA MET A 1 22.44 -27.03 -11.56
C MET A 1 22.83 -25.56 -11.46
N SER A 2 22.32 -24.72 -12.37
CA SER A 2 22.63 -23.29 -12.40
C SER A 2 21.74 -22.59 -11.37
N GLN A 3 22.32 -22.01 -10.32
CA GLN A 3 21.59 -21.13 -9.42
C GLN A 3 21.25 -19.84 -10.18
N SER A 4 19.96 -19.50 -10.23
CA SER A 4 19.48 -18.28 -10.87
C SER A 4 19.95 -17.06 -10.05
N THR A 5 20.69 -16.17 -10.71
CA THR A 5 21.15 -14.88 -10.18
C THR A 5 20.04 -13.83 -10.22
N ALA A 6 18.85 -14.15 -9.70
CA ALA A 6 17.81 -13.16 -9.50
C ALA A 6 18.13 -12.41 -8.20
N GLY A 7 18.36 -11.09 -8.28
CA GLY A 7 18.40 -10.24 -7.10
C GLY A 7 17.11 -10.44 -6.26
N PRO A 8 17.12 -10.07 -4.96
CA PRO A 8 15.95 -10.28 -4.12
C PRO A 8 14.73 -9.63 -4.79
N THR A 9 13.78 -10.45 -5.22
CA THR A 9 12.48 -9.95 -5.67
C THR A 9 11.76 -9.39 -4.45
N PHE A 10 10.95 -8.34 -4.58
CA PHE A 10 10.24 -7.69 -3.46
C PHE A 10 9.51 -8.68 -2.51
N ARG A 11 9.08 -9.83 -3.05
CA ARG A 11 8.50 -10.97 -2.32
C ARG A 11 9.41 -11.59 -1.26
N ASN A 12 10.72 -11.53 -1.46
CA ASN A 12 11.74 -12.19 -0.62
C ASN A 12 12.62 -11.17 0.12
N TYR A 13 12.14 -9.94 0.29
CA TYR A 13 12.88 -8.94 1.07
C TYR A 13 13.02 -9.42 2.51
N ASN A 14 14.22 -9.28 3.05
CA ASN A 14 14.43 -9.36 4.50
C ASN A 14 14.02 -8.01 5.16
N PRO A 15 13.93 -7.96 6.51
CA PRO A 15 13.52 -6.75 7.22
C PRO A 15 14.37 -5.50 6.89
N ASP A 16 15.69 -5.65 6.77
CA ASP A 16 16.59 -4.53 6.48
C ASP A 16 16.37 -3.97 5.06
N GLN A 17 16.14 -4.86 4.08
CA GLN A 17 15.83 -4.48 2.70
C GLN A 17 14.47 -3.78 2.59
N ALA A 18 13.46 -4.27 3.31
CA ALA A 18 12.14 -3.64 3.37
C ALA A 18 12.23 -2.24 4.01
N SER A 19 12.96 -2.11 5.12
CA SER A 19 13.19 -0.83 5.80
C SER A 19 13.95 0.17 4.92
N LEU A 20 15.04 -0.25 4.28
CA LEU A 20 15.82 0.61 3.37
C LEU A 20 14.96 1.08 2.19
N TYR A 21 14.17 0.17 1.61
CA TYR A 21 13.26 0.50 0.52
C TYR A 21 12.21 1.53 0.97
N ALA A 22 11.58 1.32 2.13
CA ALA A 22 10.57 2.22 2.68
C ALA A 22 11.13 3.63 2.93
N GLN A 23 12.37 3.75 3.41
CA GLN A 23 13.04 5.03 3.63
C GLN A 23 13.38 5.77 2.32
N ALA A 24 13.74 5.02 1.26
CA ALA A 24 14.11 5.60 -0.02
C ALA A 24 12.89 5.97 -0.90
N ARG A 25 11.75 5.29 -0.72
CA ARG A 25 10.51 5.52 -1.49
C ARG A 25 9.62 6.55 -0.80
N LEU A 26 9.64 7.76 -1.34
CA LEU A 26 8.71 8.82 -0.96
C LEU A 26 7.29 8.56 -1.48
N SER A 27 6.33 9.29 -0.91
CA SER A 27 4.96 9.38 -1.39
C SER A 27 4.89 9.99 -2.81
N TYR A 28 3.80 9.73 -3.53
CA TYR A 28 3.56 10.34 -4.82
C TYR A 28 3.18 11.83 -4.67
N PRO A 29 3.45 12.67 -5.69
CA PRO A 29 3.05 14.07 -5.65
C PRO A 29 1.53 14.21 -5.43
N PRO A 30 1.05 15.17 -4.62
CA PRO A 30 -0.38 15.39 -4.37
C PRO A 30 -1.24 15.48 -5.63
N LYS A 31 -0.66 16.03 -6.71
CA LYS A 31 -1.35 16.19 -7.99
C LYS A 31 -1.78 14.87 -8.64
N LEU A 32 -1.03 13.79 -8.40
CA LEU A 32 -1.39 12.45 -8.88
C LEU A 32 -2.65 11.98 -8.15
N TYR A 33 -2.66 12.05 -6.81
CA TYR A 33 -3.82 11.66 -6.02
C TYR A 33 -5.06 12.48 -6.35
N GLU A 34 -4.94 13.81 -6.50
CA GLU A 34 -6.05 14.66 -6.96
C GLU A 34 -6.63 14.21 -8.31
N THR A 35 -5.76 13.80 -9.23
CA THR A 35 -6.18 13.37 -10.57
C THR A 35 -6.93 12.04 -10.51
N ILE A 36 -6.44 11.09 -9.72
CA ILE A 36 -7.10 9.80 -9.49
C ILE A 36 -8.47 10.01 -8.83
N LEU A 37 -8.53 10.79 -7.75
CA LEU A 37 -9.77 11.04 -7.00
C LEU A 37 -10.82 11.78 -7.85
N ARG A 38 -10.40 12.75 -8.66
CA ARG A 38 -11.29 13.45 -9.61
C ARG A 38 -11.83 12.49 -10.67
N HIS A 39 -11.02 11.57 -11.17
CA HIS A 39 -11.48 10.59 -12.14
C HIS A 39 -12.47 9.61 -11.50
N HIS A 40 -12.18 9.13 -10.29
CA HIS A 40 -13.06 8.24 -9.52
C HIS A 40 -14.45 8.87 -9.29
N SER A 41 -14.49 10.14 -8.87
CA SER A 41 -15.74 10.84 -8.56
C SER A 41 -16.66 11.05 -9.78
N GLN A 42 -16.16 10.88 -11.01
CA GLN A 42 -16.96 11.03 -12.23
C GLN A 42 -17.95 9.87 -12.44
N THR A 43 -17.79 8.76 -11.72
CA THR A 43 -18.66 7.59 -11.87
C THR A 43 -19.91 7.70 -10.98
N ASP A 44 -19.72 7.73 -9.65
CA ASP A 44 -20.84 7.81 -8.70
C ASP A 44 -20.53 8.62 -7.43
N ASP A 45 -19.40 9.34 -7.38
CA ASP A 45 -18.89 10.09 -6.22
C ASP A 45 -18.85 9.29 -4.89
N ARG A 46 -18.91 7.95 -4.94
CA ARG A 46 -18.86 7.10 -3.75
C ARG A 46 -17.42 6.72 -3.45
N PHE A 47 -17.01 7.02 -2.22
CA PHE A 47 -15.70 6.65 -1.69
C PHE A 47 -15.85 5.61 -0.56
N ASP A 48 -16.54 4.50 -0.86
CA ASP A 48 -16.85 3.48 0.15
C ASP A 48 -15.64 2.61 0.49
N SER A 49 -14.93 2.12 -0.53
CA SER A 49 -13.81 1.19 -0.34
C SER A 49 -12.64 1.48 -1.28
N LEU A 50 -11.43 1.37 -0.74
CA LEU A 50 -10.18 1.31 -1.49
C LEU A 50 -9.50 -0.05 -1.27
N LEU A 51 -9.09 -0.68 -2.38
CA LEU A 51 -8.20 -1.84 -2.38
C LEU A 51 -6.92 -1.46 -3.14
N ASP A 52 -5.78 -1.55 -2.46
CA ASP A 52 -4.46 -1.27 -3.03
C ASP A 52 -3.67 -2.58 -3.19
N ILE A 53 -3.49 -3.03 -4.42
CA ILE A 53 -2.87 -4.31 -4.76
C ILE A 53 -1.38 -4.11 -5.05
N GLY A 54 -0.52 -4.88 -4.38
CA GLY A 54 0.93 -4.66 -4.39
C GLY A 54 1.29 -3.41 -3.60
N CYS A 55 0.68 -3.22 -2.43
CA CYS A 55 0.78 -1.99 -1.65
C CYS A 55 2.19 -1.75 -1.08
N GLY A 56 3.06 -2.76 -1.06
CA GLY A 56 4.36 -2.70 -0.43
C GLY A 56 4.25 -2.25 1.04
N HIS A 57 5.08 -1.29 1.42
CA HIS A 57 5.07 -0.66 2.75
C HIS A 57 3.94 0.38 2.94
N GLY A 58 2.98 0.46 2.02
CA GLY A 58 1.68 1.13 2.24
C GLY A 58 1.66 2.65 2.09
N ASN A 59 2.61 3.27 1.38
CA ASN A 59 2.63 4.74 1.18
C ASN A 59 1.32 5.25 0.55
N ALA A 60 1.00 4.79 -0.65
CA ALA A 60 -0.20 5.25 -1.36
C ALA A 60 -1.49 4.86 -0.64
N THR A 61 -1.53 3.65 -0.07
CA THR A 61 -2.65 3.17 0.75
C THR A 61 -2.96 4.17 1.87
N ARG A 62 -1.94 4.64 2.61
CA ARG A 62 -2.11 5.61 3.69
C ARG A 62 -2.48 7.00 3.19
N ASP A 63 -1.90 7.44 2.08
CA ASP A 63 -2.16 8.78 1.54
C ASP A 63 -3.61 8.91 1.03
N LEU A 64 -4.17 7.84 0.47
CA LEU A 64 -5.55 7.80 0.00
C LEU A 64 -6.55 7.46 1.12
N ALA A 65 -6.09 6.91 2.24
CA ALA A 65 -6.97 6.41 3.30
C ALA A 65 -7.99 7.43 3.82
N PRO A 66 -7.64 8.72 4.06
CA PRO A 66 -8.59 9.71 4.59
C PRO A 66 -9.79 10.00 3.68
N VAL A 67 -9.77 9.54 2.42
CA VAL A 67 -10.82 9.79 1.44
C VAL A 67 -11.86 8.67 1.41
N PHE A 68 -11.47 7.42 1.68
CA PHE A 68 -12.35 6.24 1.58
C PHE A 68 -12.85 5.77 2.95
N HIS A 69 -14.07 5.21 3.02
CA HIS A 69 -14.63 4.71 4.28
C HIS A 69 -13.93 3.46 4.80
N THR A 70 -13.51 2.55 3.90
CA THR A 70 -12.78 1.32 4.22
C THR A 70 -11.56 1.21 3.31
N VAL A 71 -10.42 0.79 3.85
CA VAL A 71 -9.15 0.80 3.12
C VAL A 71 -8.36 -0.47 3.45
N VAL A 72 -7.99 -1.20 2.41
CA VAL A 72 -7.20 -2.44 2.51
C VAL A 72 -6.01 -2.35 1.55
N GLY A 73 -4.81 -2.58 2.05
CA GLY A 73 -3.60 -2.81 1.25
C GLY A 73 -3.22 -4.29 1.26
N VAL A 74 -2.86 -4.83 0.10
CA VAL A 74 -2.47 -6.24 -0.07
C VAL A 74 -1.10 -6.29 -0.75
N ASP A 75 -0.19 -7.10 -0.22
CA ASP A 75 1.12 -7.37 -0.83
C ASP A 75 1.57 -8.80 -0.51
N PRO A 76 2.19 -9.54 -1.44
CA PRO A 76 2.65 -10.90 -1.19
C PRO A 76 3.84 -10.97 -0.22
N SER A 77 4.53 -9.85 0.05
CA SER A 77 5.70 -9.81 0.92
C SER A 77 5.31 -9.58 2.40
N PRO A 78 5.52 -10.57 3.29
CA PRO A 78 5.21 -10.41 4.71
C PRO A 78 5.98 -9.27 5.38
N GLU A 79 7.23 -9.03 4.97
CA GLU A 79 8.07 -7.96 5.53
C GLU A 79 7.60 -6.56 5.09
N MET A 80 7.10 -6.43 3.86
CA MET A 80 6.48 -5.19 3.40
C MET A 80 5.21 -4.88 4.20
N ILE A 81 4.36 -5.89 4.41
CA ILE A 81 3.14 -5.75 5.20
C ILE A 81 3.44 -5.47 6.68
N HIS A 82 4.46 -6.11 7.25
CA HIS A 82 4.94 -5.78 8.60
C HIS A 82 5.33 -4.30 8.69
N THR A 83 6.15 -3.84 7.75
CA THR A 83 6.58 -2.44 7.67
C THR A 83 5.40 -1.49 7.49
N ALA A 84 4.44 -1.84 6.61
CA ALA A 84 3.22 -1.07 6.39
C ALA A 84 2.43 -0.89 7.69
N ARG A 85 2.25 -1.97 8.46
CA ARG A 85 1.54 -1.94 9.76
C ARG A 85 2.27 -1.05 10.77
N GLN A 86 3.60 -1.13 10.86
CA GLN A 86 4.40 -0.28 11.74
C GLN A 86 4.29 1.20 11.36
N MET A 87 4.42 1.52 10.07
CA MET A 87 4.36 2.90 9.57
C MET A 87 2.95 3.50 9.62
N SER A 88 1.92 2.66 9.69
CA SER A 88 0.53 3.11 9.67
C SER A 88 0.03 3.68 10.99
N GLY A 89 0.74 3.49 12.10
CA GLY A 89 0.48 4.15 13.39
C GLY A 89 -0.99 4.50 13.64
N SER A 90 -1.31 5.80 13.56
CA SER A 90 -2.67 6.36 13.72
C SER A 90 -3.41 6.67 12.41
N SER A 91 -2.88 6.30 11.25
CA SER A 91 -3.56 6.47 9.96
C SER A 91 -4.93 5.80 9.98
N LYS A 92 -5.96 6.59 9.68
CA LYS A 92 -7.36 6.14 9.64
C LYS A 92 -7.96 6.41 8.26
N SER A 93 -8.92 5.58 7.93
CA SER A 93 -9.88 5.83 6.87
C SER A 93 -10.74 7.07 7.15
N LYS A 94 -11.51 7.54 6.16
CA LYS A 94 -12.53 8.59 6.32
C LYS A 94 -13.53 8.31 7.45
N SER A 95 -13.82 7.03 7.71
CA SER A 95 -14.74 6.60 8.77
C SER A 95 -14.09 6.47 10.15
N GLY A 96 -12.80 6.79 10.29
CA GLY A 96 -12.05 6.62 11.53
C GLY A 96 -11.58 5.19 11.81
N LYS A 97 -11.92 4.22 10.93
CA LYS A 97 -11.42 2.84 11.04
C LYS A 97 -9.93 2.77 10.70
N PRO A 98 -9.14 1.89 11.35
CA PRO A 98 -7.76 1.62 10.96
C PRO A 98 -7.66 1.18 9.49
N VAL A 99 -6.54 1.48 8.85
CA VAL A 99 -6.19 0.90 7.55
C VAL A 99 -5.75 -0.55 7.75
N GLU A 100 -6.28 -1.47 6.96
CA GLU A 100 -5.92 -2.88 7.03
C GLU A 100 -4.82 -3.21 6.02
N PHE A 101 -3.84 -4.02 6.43
CA PHE A 101 -2.77 -4.51 5.56
C PHE A 101 -2.70 -6.03 5.67
N ILE A 102 -2.82 -6.72 4.54
CA ILE A 102 -2.95 -8.18 4.46
C ILE A 102 -1.85 -8.75 3.56
N VAL A 103 -1.31 -9.90 3.95
CA VAL A 103 -0.42 -10.66 3.06
C VAL A 103 -1.30 -11.45 2.09
N GLY A 104 -1.13 -11.21 0.79
CA GLY A 104 -1.92 -11.88 -0.24
C GLY A 104 -1.38 -11.61 -1.63
N HIS A 105 -1.74 -12.47 -2.58
CA HIS A 105 -1.39 -12.27 -3.98
C HIS A 105 -2.42 -11.37 -4.67
N ALA A 106 -2.06 -10.87 -5.85
CA ALA A 106 -2.98 -10.06 -6.66
C ALA A 106 -4.08 -10.93 -7.32
N GLU A 107 -3.78 -12.21 -7.50
CA GLU A 107 -4.62 -13.21 -8.16
C GLU A 107 -5.51 -14.03 -7.22
N ASP A 108 -5.36 -13.87 -5.90
CA ASP A 108 -6.19 -14.53 -4.87
C ASP A 108 -7.58 -13.88 -4.77
#